data_AF-A0A7J9W2N7-F1
#
_entry.id   AF-A0A7J9W2N7-F1
#
_cell.length_a   1.000
_cell.length_b   1.000
_cell.length_c   1.000
_cell.angle_alpha   90.00
_cell.angle_beta   90.00
_cell.angle_gamma   90.00
#
_symmetry.space_group_name_H-M   'P 1'
#
loop_
_entity.id
_entity.type
_entity.pdbx_description
1 polymer ?
#
loop_
_entity_poly.entity_id
_entity_poly.type
_entity_poly.pdbx_seq_one_letter_code
_entity_poly.pdbx_strand_id
1 'polypeptide(L)'
;MTNTTTMTALADLTKPGGALDLGSDTARLIIRMLSLLAEGTPVARDRVDEAIADLDISPEAAEITLAAWTERDTAGTIRGLGLTYDRTAHRMLIDGNIMWAWCGMDTLIFAVVLGKHVTIESTAPGTHDVVRLHAGPDGVTDAEPADAVITWPRRDNDHVDLTSTSAIQGSFCHHSLLFPSRAHAQDWAQGRDDIDILPLEEGFTIAHEIANALLRYEPGPPTYTSGPERTGEHGMPVVEEPWTGAVSYRRGRRIGPLGTAARVALGVGGIMWALATPHEHPFLDLPGSGVLWWNIVLGLVLLPGALTVALRLRGRSAPALAAGPGTALIVTVATVVVIQIIPVGMLLALGATMLVSAVRGDAGCEWLAIPNWVLRRRDRLFCLPLTPLDQFEARHRRRHLQGGERRPTQETS
;
A
#
# COMPACT_ATOMS: atom_id res chain seq x y z
N MET A 1 23.31 25.09 -4.81
CA MET A 1 23.76 24.32 -3.62
C MET A 1 22.51 24.26 -2.79
N THR A 2 21.78 23.15 -2.90
CA THR A 2 20.53 22.93 -2.19
C THR A 2 20.71 23.27 -0.72
N ASN A 3 19.77 24.02 -0.16
CA ASN A 3 19.78 24.34 1.26
C ASN A 3 19.73 23.00 2.05
N THR A 4 20.87 22.60 2.62
CA THR A 4 21.06 21.29 3.26
C THR A 4 19.94 20.97 4.26
N THR A 5 19.43 21.99 4.94
CA THR A 5 18.34 21.88 5.90
C THR A 5 17.02 21.46 5.23
N THR A 6 16.65 22.07 4.10
CA THR A 6 15.41 21.76 3.37
C THR A 6 15.42 20.32 2.86
N MET A 7 16.53 19.87 2.28
CA MET A 7 16.66 18.48 1.81
C MET A 7 16.68 17.46 2.95
N THR A 8 17.25 17.82 4.11
CA THR A 8 17.24 16.94 5.28
C THR A 8 15.81 16.78 5.82
N ALA A 9 15.07 17.88 5.96
CA ALA A 9 13.68 17.86 6.39
C ALA A 9 12.80 17.07 5.40
N LEU A 10 13.02 17.26 4.09
CA LEU A 10 12.31 16.51 3.06
C LEU A 10 12.58 15.01 3.16
N ALA A 11 13.84 14.59 3.31
CA ALA A 11 14.19 13.18 3.48
C ALA A 11 13.50 12.58 4.72
N ASP A 12 13.34 13.35 5.79
CA ASP A 12 12.61 12.92 6.98
C ASP A 12 11.09 12.82 6.77
N LEU A 13 10.52 13.62 5.87
CA LEU A 13 9.12 13.52 5.45
C LEU A 13 8.87 12.32 4.53
N THR A 14 9.80 12.05 3.60
CA THR A 14 9.63 11.09 2.51
C THR A 14 10.17 9.70 2.81
N LYS A 15 10.97 9.50 3.87
CA LYS A 15 11.44 8.17 4.29
C LYS A 15 10.28 7.25 4.69
N PRO A 16 10.46 5.92 4.67
CA PRO A 16 9.45 5.00 5.19
C PRO A 16 9.01 5.34 6.62
N GLY A 17 7.70 5.49 6.83
CA GLY A 17 7.08 5.95 8.08
C GLY A 17 7.11 7.47 8.33
N GLY A 18 7.65 8.28 7.39
CA GLY A 18 7.51 9.74 7.41
C GLY A 18 6.11 10.19 7.00
N ALA A 19 5.79 11.47 7.22
CA ALA A 19 4.45 12.01 7.01
C ALA A 19 4.00 11.96 5.54
N LEU A 20 4.93 11.94 4.57
CA LEU A 20 4.64 11.78 3.14
C LEU A 20 4.76 10.32 2.67
N ASP A 21 5.06 9.38 3.56
CA ASP A 21 4.99 7.95 3.26
C ASP A 21 3.55 7.43 3.43
N LEU A 22 2.76 7.54 2.37
CA LEU A 22 1.34 7.20 2.38
C LEU A 22 1.04 5.69 2.55
N GLY A 23 2.08 4.86 2.44
CA GLY A 23 1.97 3.41 2.37
C GLY A 23 1.46 2.92 1.02
N SER A 24 1.53 1.60 0.82
CA SER A 24 1.35 0.98 -0.50
C SER A 24 -0.03 1.16 -1.12
N ASP A 25 -1.11 1.00 -0.34
CA ASP A 25 -2.47 1.06 -0.89
C ASP A 25 -2.84 2.50 -1.24
N THR A 26 -2.64 3.43 -0.32
CA THR A 26 -2.90 4.85 -0.54
C THR A 26 -2.09 5.38 -1.71
N ALA A 27 -0.77 5.13 -1.77
CA ALA A 27 0.06 5.62 -2.86
C ALA A 27 -0.43 5.13 -4.23
N ARG A 28 -0.69 3.83 -4.37
CA ARG A 28 -1.21 3.23 -5.62
C ARG A 28 -2.58 3.80 -6.00
N LEU A 29 -3.47 3.99 -5.02
CA LEU A 29 -4.79 4.60 -5.25
C LEU A 29 -4.67 6.03 -5.78
N ILE A 30 -3.83 6.86 -5.15
CA ILE A 30 -3.60 8.24 -5.54
C ILE A 30 -3.00 8.31 -6.95
N ILE A 31 -1.98 7.49 -7.26
CA ILE A 31 -1.37 7.42 -8.60
C ILE A 31 -2.40 7.02 -9.66
N ARG A 32 -3.24 6.02 -9.36
CA ARG A 32 -4.30 5.57 -10.28
C ARG A 32 -5.34 6.65 -10.51
N MET A 33 -5.79 7.34 -9.47
CA MET A 33 -6.75 8.45 -9.61
C MET A 33 -6.17 9.64 -10.39
N LEU A 34 -4.91 10.00 -10.14
CA LEU A 34 -4.19 11.01 -10.92
C LEU A 34 -4.12 10.63 -12.40
N SER A 35 -3.81 9.36 -12.69
CA SER A 35 -3.74 8.84 -14.06
C SER A 35 -5.09 8.94 -14.77
N LEU A 36 -6.18 8.55 -14.09
CA LEU A 36 -7.55 8.65 -14.64
C LEU A 36 -7.98 10.11 -14.85
N LEU A 37 -7.66 11.01 -13.91
CA LEU A 37 -7.95 12.43 -14.07
C LEU A 37 -7.24 13.01 -15.29
N ALA A 38 -5.98 12.61 -15.54
CA ALA A 38 -5.18 13.07 -16.67
C ALA A 38 -5.69 12.60 -18.05
N GLU A 39 -6.64 11.66 -18.12
CA GLU A 39 -7.28 11.22 -19.37
C GLU A 39 -8.20 12.28 -20.01
N GLY A 40 -8.52 13.37 -19.30
CA GLY A 40 -9.28 14.51 -19.85
C GLY A 40 -10.77 14.51 -19.51
N THR A 41 -11.23 13.58 -18.65
CA THR A 41 -12.58 13.62 -18.06
C THR A 41 -12.54 13.47 -16.54
N PRO A 42 -13.46 14.10 -15.78
CA PRO A 42 -13.72 13.74 -14.38
C PRO A 42 -13.95 12.23 -14.19
N VAL A 43 -13.59 11.69 -13.03
CA VAL A 43 -13.65 10.24 -12.77
C VAL A 43 -15.00 9.88 -12.16
N ALA A 44 -15.82 9.18 -12.94
CA ALA A 44 -17.12 8.69 -12.51
C ALA A 44 -17.01 7.55 -11.47
N ARG A 45 -18.06 7.38 -10.67
CA ARG A 45 -18.06 6.46 -9.51
C ARG A 45 -17.81 5.00 -9.91
N ASP A 46 -18.37 4.57 -11.04
CA ASP A 46 -18.12 3.25 -11.62
C ASP A 46 -16.64 3.04 -11.97
N ARG A 47 -15.99 4.04 -12.59
CA ARG A 47 -14.57 3.98 -12.92
C ARG A 47 -13.68 4.00 -11.66
N VAL A 48 -14.11 4.66 -10.60
CA VAL A 48 -13.45 4.60 -9.28
C VAL A 48 -13.56 3.19 -8.70
N ASP A 49 -14.76 2.60 -8.70
CA ASP A 49 -15.00 1.24 -8.18
C ASP A 49 -14.18 0.19 -8.95
N GLU A 50 -14.12 0.30 -10.29
CA GLU A 50 -13.27 -0.53 -11.15
C GLU A 50 -11.79 -0.38 -10.79
N ALA A 51 -11.29 0.85 -10.65
CA ALA A 51 -9.90 1.10 -10.30
C ALA A 51 -9.53 0.57 -8.90
N ILE A 52 -10.43 0.70 -7.92
CA ILE A 52 -10.24 0.13 -6.58
C ILE A 52 -10.15 -1.39 -6.66
N ALA A 53 -11.02 -2.02 -7.45
CA ALA A 53 -11.01 -3.47 -7.66
C ALA A 53 -9.72 -3.93 -8.35
N ASP A 54 -9.28 -3.22 -9.39
CA ASP A 54 -8.03 -3.50 -10.12
C ASP A 54 -6.79 -3.44 -9.22
N LEU A 55 -6.77 -2.48 -8.28
CA LEU A 55 -5.66 -2.30 -7.34
C LEU A 55 -5.66 -3.30 -6.17
N ASP A 56 -6.72 -4.09 -6.01
CA ASP A 56 -6.98 -4.98 -4.88
C ASP A 56 -6.93 -4.24 -3.53
N ILE A 57 -7.52 -3.04 -3.49
CA ILE A 57 -7.61 -2.20 -2.27
C ILE A 57 -9.01 -2.36 -1.66
N SER A 58 -9.09 -2.32 -0.32
CA SER A 58 -10.39 -2.31 0.38
C SER A 58 -11.25 -1.13 -0.08
N PRO A 59 -12.47 -1.36 -0.61
CA PRO A 59 -13.34 -0.26 -1.05
C PRO A 59 -13.68 0.74 0.05
N GLU A 60 -13.83 0.26 1.29
CA GLU A 60 -14.10 1.13 2.45
C GLU A 60 -12.89 2.03 2.77
N ALA A 61 -11.69 1.46 2.79
CA ALA A 61 -10.48 2.24 3.05
C ALA A 61 -10.19 3.23 1.92
N ALA A 62 -10.35 2.79 0.67
CA ALA A 62 -10.24 3.63 -0.50
C ALA A 62 -11.25 4.78 -0.45
N GLU A 63 -12.52 4.52 -0.12
CA GLU A 63 -13.52 5.58 -0.07
C GLU A 63 -13.29 6.55 1.10
N ILE A 64 -12.79 6.10 2.26
CA ILE A 64 -12.37 7.00 3.35
C ILE A 64 -11.26 7.95 2.86
N THR A 65 -10.22 7.41 2.22
CA THR A 65 -9.12 8.20 1.66
C THR A 65 -9.63 9.15 0.59
N LEU A 66 -10.39 8.67 -0.39
CA LEU A 66 -10.87 9.50 -1.50
C LEU A 66 -11.86 10.56 -1.01
N ALA A 67 -12.77 10.24 -0.09
CA ALA A 67 -13.68 11.24 0.49
C ALA A 67 -12.92 12.36 1.21
N ALA A 68 -11.79 12.05 1.86
CA ALA A 68 -10.96 13.04 2.50
C ALA A 68 -10.16 13.88 1.49
N TRP A 69 -9.63 13.27 0.43
CA TRP A 69 -8.59 13.86 -0.42
C TRP A 69 -9.07 14.34 -1.79
N THR A 70 -10.34 14.14 -2.15
CA THR A 70 -10.83 14.48 -3.49
C THR A 70 -11.88 15.59 -3.48
N GLU A 71 -11.81 16.44 -4.50
CA GLU A 71 -12.89 17.36 -4.88
C GLU A 71 -13.94 16.58 -5.66
N ARG A 72 -15.21 16.67 -5.25
CA ARG A 72 -16.32 15.95 -5.88
C ARG A 72 -17.48 16.86 -6.22
N ASP A 73 -18.18 16.54 -7.31
CA ASP A 73 -19.45 17.18 -7.63
C ASP A 73 -20.62 16.58 -6.83
N THR A 74 -21.84 17.08 -7.06
CA THR A 74 -23.05 16.61 -6.38
C THR A 74 -23.45 15.18 -6.72
N ALA A 75 -22.97 14.61 -7.83
CA ALA A 75 -23.16 13.21 -8.18
C ALA A 75 -22.10 12.30 -7.53
N GLY A 76 -21.06 12.88 -6.93
CA GLY A 76 -19.93 12.18 -6.33
C GLY A 76 -18.82 11.86 -7.33
N THR A 77 -18.86 12.43 -8.54
CA THR A 77 -17.79 12.35 -9.54
C THR A 77 -16.55 13.05 -9.00
N ILE A 78 -15.39 12.42 -9.08
CA ILE A 78 -14.12 13.04 -8.68
C ILE A 78 -13.70 14.03 -9.75
N ARG A 79 -13.60 15.31 -9.37
CA ARG A 79 -13.15 16.41 -10.22
C ARG A 79 -11.76 16.89 -9.88
N GLY A 80 -11.22 16.53 -8.71
CA GLY A 80 -9.85 16.87 -8.38
C GLY A 80 -9.23 16.03 -7.26
N LEU A 81 -7.90 15.91 -7.33
CA LEU A 81 -6.98 15.30 -6.40
C LEU A 81 -5.58 15.84 -6.71
N GLY A 82 -5.21 17.01 -6.19
CA GLY A 82 -4.03 17.74 -6.64
C GLY A 82 -4.19 18.29 -8.06
N LEU A 83 -4.36 17.44 -9.07
CA LEU A 83 -4.90 17.79 -10.39
C LEU A 83 -6.40 18.01 -10.29
N THR A 84 -6.93 19.03 -10.94
CA THR A 84 -8.35 19.40 -10.84
C THR A 84 -8.90 20.00 -12.14
N TYR A 85 -10.20 19.82 -12.33
CA TYR A 85 -10.98 20.49 -13.38
C TYR A 85 -11.51 21.86 -12.94
N ASP A 86 -11.33 22.25 -11.69
CA ASP A 86 -11.64 23.59 -11.21
C ASP A 86 -10.48 24.54 -11.47
N ARG A 87 -10.79 25.76 -11.93
CA ARG A 87 -9.76 26.69 -12.36
C ARG A 87 -8.95 27.17 -11.16
N THR A 88 -7.64 26.96 -11.23
CA THR A 88 -6.66 27.55 -10.31
C THR A 88 -5.69 28.47 -11.06
N ALA A 89 -4.73 29.06 -10.35
CA ALA A 89 -3.64 29.82 -10.97
C ALA A 89 -2.67 28.94 -11.79
N HIS A 90 -2.68 27.61 -11.60
CA HIS A 90 -1.68 26.68 -12.13
C HIS A 90 -2.30 25.80 -13.22
N ARG A 91 -2.28 26.28 -14.46
CA ARG A 91 -2.80 25.55 -15.62
C ARG A 91 -1.77 24.56 -16.14
N MET A 92 -2.22 23.36 -16.48
CA MET A 92 -1.43 22.28 -17.08
C MET A 92 -2.04 21.80 -18.39
N LEU A 93 -1.19 21.49 -19.36
CA LEU A 93 -1.54 20.75 -20.58
C LEU A 93 -0.83 19.39 -20.52
N ILE A 94 -1.61 18.31 -20.47
CA ILE A 94 -1.13 16.93 -20.35
C ILE A 94 -1.74 16.12 -21.51
N ASP A 95 -0.92 15.63 -22.43
CA ASP A 95 -1.38 14.90 -23.64
C ASP A 95 -2.52 15.58 -24.41
N GLY A 96 -2.50 16.93 -24.48
CA GLY A 96 -3.54 17.72 -25.14
C GLY A 96 -4.76 18.06 -24.25
N ASN A 97 -4.86 17.48 -23.06
CA ASN A 97 -5.92 17.79 -22.09
C ASN A 97 -5.54 18.99 -21.22
N ILE A 98 -6.43 19.97 -21.13
CA ILE A 98 -6.26 21.15 -20.28
C ILE A 98 -6.87 20.87 -18.91
N MET A 99 -6.08 21.08 -17.86
CA MET A 99 -6.50 20.98 -16.48
C MET A 99 -5.70 21.94 -15.59
N TRP A 100 -5.93 21.88 -14.29
CA TRP A 100 -5.27 22.73 -13.30
C TRP A 100 -4.66 21.87 -12.19
N ALA A 101 -3.72 22.45 -11.44
CA ALA A 101 -3.19 21.87 -10.21
C ALA A 101 -3.51 22.76 -9.01
N TRP A 102 -3.57 22.21 -7.80
CA TRP A 102 -3.81 22.98 -6.59
C TRP A 102 -2.67 23.95 -6.26
N CYS A 103 -1.43 23.61 -6.61
CA CYS A 103 -0.28 24.49 -6.41
C CYS A 103 0.79 24.35 -7.50
N GLY A 104 1.81 25.20 -7.45
CA GLY A 104 2.96 25.14 -8.36
C GLY A 104 3.76 23.85 -8.20
N MET A 105 3.93 23.35 -6.97
CA MET A 105 4.71 22.12 -6.73
C MET A 105 4.00 20.87 -7.27
N ASP A 106 2.68 20.81 -7.17
CA ASP A 106 1.88 19.73 -7.76
C ASP A 106 2.12 19.60 -9.27
N THR A 107 2.31 20.72 -9.97
CA THR A 107 2.60 20.69 -11.42
C THR A 107 3.89 19.93 -11.74
N LEU A 108 4.89 20.02 -10.86
CA LEU A 108 6.18 19.33 -11.01
C LEU A 108 6.09 17.88 -10.53
N ILE A 109 5.46 17.63 -9.37
CA ILE A 109 5.29 16.28 -8.82
C ILE A 109 4.53 15.40 -9.82
N PHE A 110 3.44 15.91 -10.38
CA PHE A 110 2.59 15.10 -11.26
C PHE A 110 3.18 14.88 -12.66
N ALA A 111 4.10 15.72 -13.12
CA ALA A 111 4.90 15.43 -14.32
C ALA A 111 5.71 14.13 -14.13
N VAL A 112 6.33 13.97 -12.95
CA VAL A 112 7.11 12.77 -12.59
C VAL A 112 6.20 11.58 -12.31
N VAL A 113 5.17 11.74 -11.48
CA VAL A 113 4.23 10.64 -11.11
C VAL A 113 3.52 10.06 -12.33
N LEU A 114 3.11 10.91 -13.28
CA LEU A 114 2.43 10.45 -14.49
C LEU A 114 3.40 9.95 -15.57
N GLY A 115 4.70 10.20 -15.43
CA GLY A 115 5.68 9.89 -16.47
C GLY A 115 5.49 10.71 -17.76
N LYS A 116 4.95 11.93 -17.66
CA LYS A 116 4.53 12.74 -18.82
C LYS A 116 5.26 14.08 -18.87
N HIS A 117 5.51 14.53 -20.10
CA HIS A 117 5.92 15.92 -20.35
C HIS A 117 4.67 16.81 -20.39
N VAL A 118 4.68 17.87 -19.59
CA VAL A 118 3.55 18.77 -19.39
C VAL A 118 3.95 20.21 -19.71
N THR A 119 3.00 20.99 -20.22
CA THR A 119 3.16 22.45 -20.35
C THR A 119 2.44 23.12 -19.21
N ILE A 120 3.12 24.04 -18.51
CA ILE A 120 2.61 24.69 -17.31
C ILE A 120 2.54 26.19 -17.56
N GLU A 121 1.41 26.79 -17.19
CA GLU A 121 1.23 28.23 -17.11
C GLU A 121 0.70 28.58 -15.72
N SER A 122 1.45 29.40 -14.97
CA SER A 122 1.15 29.74 -13.59
C SER A 122 1.12 31.25 -13.36
N THR A 123 0.02 31.79 -12.85
CA THR A 123 -0.06 33.20 -12.44
C THR A 123 0.47 33.39 -11.02
N ALA A 124 1.40 34.32 -10.81
CA ALA A 124 1.94 34.61 -9.48
C ALA A 124 0.90 35.37 -8.61
N PRO A 125 0.75 35.01 -7.32
CA PRO A 125 -0.25 35.62 -6.45
C PRO A 125 -0.04 37.12 -6.28
N GLY A 126 -1.13 37.88 -6.25
CA GLY A 126 -1.09 39.35 -6.08
C GLY A 126 -0.60 40.13 -7.29
N THR A 127 -0.28 39.46 -8.39
CA THR A 127 0.18 40.07 -9.65
C THR A 127 -0.61 39.51 -10.85
N HIS A 128 -0.36 40.05 -12.04
CA HIS A 128 -0.80 39.46 -13.30
C HIS A 128 0.34 38.77 -14.05
N ASP A 129 1.50 38.62 -13.41
CA ASP A 129 2.67 38.04 -14.03
C ASP A 129 2.52 36.53 -14.14
N VAL A 130 2.93 36.00 -15.29
CA VAL A 130 2.74 34.61 -15.66
C VAL A 130 4.10 33.94 -15.84
N VAL A 131 4.28 32.81 -15.17
CA VAL A 131 5.39 31.88 -15.39
C VAL A 131 4.92 30.79 -16.34
N ARG A 132 5.66 30.56 -17.43
CA ARG A 132 5.49 29.44 -18.34
C ARG A 132 6.69 28.53 -18.26
N LEU A 133 6.48 27.21 -18.26
CA LEU A 133 7.57 26.24 -18.27
C LEU A 133 7.09 24.88 -18.80
N HIS A 134 8.04 24.06 -19.20
CA HIS A 134 7.83 22.63 -19.47
C HIS A 134 8.44 21.81 -18.33
N ALA A 135 7.73 20.77 -17.90
CA ALA A 135 8.24 19.81 -16.92
C ALA A 135 8.04 18.39 -17.41
N GLY A 136 8.93 17.48 -17.06
CA GLY A 136 8.82 16.05 -17.33
C GLY A 136 9.57 15.24 -16.28
N PRO A 137 9.65 13.91 -16.44
CA PRO A 137 10.34 13.03 -15.49
C PRO A 137 11.81 13.40 -15.25
N ASP A 138 12.45 14.01 -16.25
CA ASP A 138 13.89 14.33 -16.25
C ASP A 138 14.22 15.76 -15.78
N GLY A 139 13.22 16.65 -15.66
CA GLY A 139 13.50 18.03 -15.25
C GLY A 139 12.50 19.08 -15.74
N VAL A 140 12.86 20.33 -15.45
CA VAL A 140 12.19 21.54 -15.93
C VAL A 140 12.98 22.15 -17.07
N THR A 141 12.29 22.64 -18.10
CA THR A 141 12.86 23.25 -19.31
C THR A 141 12.02 24.45 -19.75
N ASP A 142 12.61 25.32 -20.57
CA ASP A 142 11.95 26.47 -21.21
C ASP A 142 11.14 27.36 -20.24
N ALA A 143 11.74 27.65 -19.08
CA ALA A 143 11.13 28.53 -18.10
C ALA A 143 11.17 30.00 -18.57
N GLU A 144 10.01 30.64 -18.55
CA GLU A 144 9.81 32.05 -18.90
C GLU A 144 8.98 32.74 -17.81
N PRO A 145 9.53 33.73 -17.10
CA PRO A 145 10.92 34.21 -17.17
C PRO A 145 11.97 33.17 -16.75
N ALA A 146 13.19 33.30 -17.25
CA ALA A 146 14.29 32.36 -16.97
C ALA A 146 14.75 32.38 -15.50
N ASP A 147 14.47 33.48 -14.78
CA ASP A 147 14.74 33.66 -13.37
C ASP A 147 13.57 33.23 -12.46
N ALA A 148 12.57 32.55 -13.02
CA ALA A 148 11.46 32.02 -12.27
C ALA A 148 11.91 31.12 -11.11
N VAL A 149 11.14 31.18 -10.03
CA VAL A 149 11.40 30.46 -8.78
C VAL A 149 10.13 29.78 -8.30
N ILE A 150 10.29 28.80 -7.42
CA ILE A 150 9.19 28.14 -6.73
C ILE A 150 9.40 28.24 -5.22
N THR A 151 8.31 28.39 -4.47
CA THR A 151 8.35 28.37 -3.00
C THR A 151 8.07 26.97 -2.47
N TRP A 152 8.61 26.67 -1.29
CA TRP A 152 8.34 25.43 -0.57
C TRP A 152 8.22 25.73 0.93
N PRO A 153 7.17 25.25 1.63
CA PRO A 153 7.08 25.45 3.07
C PRO A 153 8.09 24.59 3.82
N ARG A 154 8.75 25.16 4.82
CA ARG A 154 9.53 24.42 5.79
C ARG A 154 8.59 23.65 6.71
N ARG A 155 8.57 22.33 6.56
CA ARG A 155 7.72 21.40 7.31
C ARG A 155 8.57 20.25 7.83
N ASP A 156 8.27 19.89 9.07
CA ASP A 156 8.71 18.64 9.69
C ASP A 156 7.47 17.76 9.89
N ASN A 157 7.64 16.49 10.28
CA ASN A 157 6.54 15.53 10.41
C ASN A 157 5.36 16.05 11.26
N ASP A 158 5.63 16.78 12.35
CA ASP A 158 4.59 17.32 13.25
C ASP A 158 3.81 18.51 12.66
N HIS A 159 4.28 19.08 11.55
CA HIS A 159 3.65 20.21 10.85
C HIS A 159 2.80 19.79 9.65
N VAL A 160 2.70 18.48 9.38
CA VAL A 160 2.01 17.93 8.21
C VAL A 160 0.63 17.39 8.60
N ASP A 161 -0.42 17.94 7.96
CA ASP A 161 -1.79 17.48 8.11
C ASP A 161 -2.32 17.00 6.76
N LEU A 162 -2.56 15.69 6.66
CA LEU A 162 -3.12 15.04 5.48
C LEU A 162 -4.54 14.49 5.72
N THR A 163 -5.26 15.03 6.71
CA THR A 163 -6.58 14.51 7.11
C THR A 163 -7.71 14.86 6.15
N SER A 164 -7.54 15.90 5.32
CA SER A 164 -8.55 16.38 4.38
C SER A 164 -7.92 17.21 3.26
N THR A 165 -8.65 17.44 2.18
CA THR A 165 -8.25 18.32 1.06
C THR A 165 -7.81 19.70 1.55
N SER A 166 -8.61 20.34 2.42
CA SER A 166 -8.28 21.65 2.99
C SER A 166 -7.05 21.61 3.89
N ALA A 167 -6.84 20.52 4.63
CA ALA A 167 -5.67 20.34 5.47
C ALA A 167 -4.39 20.17 4.62
N ILE A 168 -4.45 19.33 3.59
CA ILE A 168 -3.35 19.14 2.63
C ILE A 168 -2.98 20.47 1.97
N GLN A 169 -4.00 21.20 1.49
CA GLN A 169 -3.80 22.50 0.86
C GLN A 169 -3.20 23.52 1.84
N GLY A 170 -3.63 23.50 3.11
CA GLY A 170 -3.09 24.34 4.17
C GLY A 170 -1.65 23.99 4.56
N SER A 171 -1.30 22.70 4.61
CA SER A 171 0.06 22.26 4.93
C SER A 171 1.05 22.58 3.81
N PHE A 172 0.64 22.47 2.54
CA PHE A 172 1.54 22.56 1.38
C PHE A 172 1.11 23.53 0.29
N CYS A 173 -0.08 23.37 -0.30
CA CYS A 173 -0.44 24.01 -1.57
C CYS A 173 -0.49 25.54 -1.47
N HIS A 174 -1.03 26.09 -0.38
CA HIS A 174 -1.08 27.54 -0.13
C HIS A 174 0.31 28.19 0.02
N HIS A 175 1.37 27.39 0.02
CA HIS A 175 2.74 27.81 0.28
C HIS A 175 3.70 27.43 -0.84
N SER A 176 3.24 26.69 -1.85
CA SER A 176 4.08 26.08 -2.88
C SER A 176 3.76 26.65 -4.26
N LEU A 177 4.21 27.87 -4.54
CA LEU A 177 3.77 28.70 -5.66
C LEU A 177 4.93 29.08 -6.58
N LEU A 178 4.62 29.34 -7.85
CA LEU A 178 5.59 29.82 -8.85
C LEU A 178 5.57 31.35 -8.93
N PHE A 179 6.76 31.94 -9.08
CA PHE A 179 6.96 33.38 -9.22
C PHE A 179 7.92 33.69 -10.37
N PRO A 180 7.74 34.81 -11.08
CA PRO A 180 8.61 35.20 -12.19
C PRO A 180 10.04 35.52 -11.76
N SER A 181 10.26 35.91 -10.51
CA SER A 181 11.60 36.10 -9.96
C SER A 181 11.64 35.95 -8.45
N ARG A 182 12.85 35.80 -7.89
CA ARG A 182 13.07 35.76 -6.44
C ARG A 182 12.52 37.00 -5.72
N ALA A 183 12.59 38.18 -6.33
CA ALA A 183 12.08 39.41 -5.71
C ALA A 183 10.57 39.35 -5.50
N HIS A 184 9.80 38.88 -6.50
CA HIS A 184 8.35 38.72 -6.37
C HIS A 184 7.98 37.71 -5.28
N ALA A 185 8.72 36.59 -5.20
CA ALA A 185 8.52 35.60 -4.14
C ALA A 185 8.85 36.18 -2.75
N GLN A 186 9.90 37.01 -2.63
CA GLN A 186 10.28 37.66 -1.36
C GLN A 186 9.22 38.67 -0.92
N ASP A 187 8.65 39.43 -1.86
CA ASP A 187 7.59 40.39 -1.57
C ASP A 187 6.33 39.69 -1.07
N TRP A 188 5.93 38.58 -1.70
CA TRP A 188 4.84 37.74 -1.23
C TRP A 188 5.13 37.09 0.13
N ALA A 189 6.38 36.71 0.39
CA ALA A 189 6.81 36.07 1.63
C ALA A 189 7.22 37.06 2.74
N GLN A 190 6.93 38.36 2.60
CA GLN A 190 7.29 39.34 3.63
C GLN A 190 6.71 38.96 5.00
N GLY A 191 7.59 38.94 6.01
CA GLY A 191 7.22 38.55 7.38
C GLY A 191 7.04 37.03 7.60
N ARG A 192 7.35 36.21 6.59
CA ARG A 192 7.28 34.75 6.68
C ARG A 192 8.66 34.14 6.83
N ASP A 193 8.86 33.42 7.91
CA ASP A 193 10.05 32.63 8.19
C ASP A 193 9.80 31.13 8.02
N ASP A 194 8.67 30.74 7.41
CA ASP A 194 8.25 29.36 7.18
C ASP A 194 8.37 28.93 5.71
N ILE A 195 8.93 29.78 4.84
CA ILE A 195 9.06 29.54 3.40
C ILE A 195 10.53 29.51 2.97
N ASP A 196 10.85 28.58 2.08
CA ASP A 196 12.04 28.60 1.25
C ASP A 196 11.69 29.05 -0.17
N ILE A 197 12.53 29.91 -0.76
CA ILE A 197 12.41 30.37 -2.15
C ILE A 197 13.53 29.72 -2.96
N LEU A 198 13.17 28.87 -3.90
CA LEU A 198 14.08 27.94 -4.57
C LEU A 198 14.15 28.22 -6.08
N PRO A 199 15.34 28.14 -6.70
CA PRO A 199 15.43 27.97 -8.15
C PRO A 199 14.62 26.76 -8.62
N LEU A 200 14.11 26.78 -9.85
CA LEU A 200 13.28 25.69 -10.39
C LEU A 200 13.99 24.32 -10.36
N GLU A 201 15.31 24.26 -10.59
CA GLU A 201 16.08 23.02 -10.51
C GLU A 201 16.06 22.40 -9.10
N GLU A 202 16.20 23.23 -8.06
CA GLU A 202 16.16 22.77 -6.67
C GLU A 202 14.72 22.39 -6.28
N GLY A 203 13.72 23.17 -6.72
CA GLY A 203 12.31 22.82 -6.55
C GLY A 203 11.93 21.50 -7.24
N PHE A 204 12.47 21.23 -8.43
CA PHE A 204 12.26 19.97 -9.13
C PHE A 204 12.89 18.80 -8.38
N THR A 205 14.04 19.00 -7.73
CA THR A 205 14.65 17.96 -6.87
C THR A 205 13.70 17.56 -5.74
N ILE A 206 13.02 18.54 -5.12
CA ILE A 206 12.00 18.28 -4.11
C ILE A 206 10.81 17.50 -4.70
N ALA A 207 10.29 17.98 -5.84
CA ALA A 207 9.17 17.33 -6.53
C ALA A 207 9.49 15.86 -6.88
N HIS A 208 10.70 15.60 -7.38
CA HIS A 208 11.16 14.28 -7.76
C HIS A 208 11.30 13.34 -6.55
N GLU A 209 11.75 13.84 -5.41
CA GLU A 209 11.83 13.06 -4.18
C GLU A 209 10.45 12.66 -3.65
N ILE A 210 9.49 13.60 -3.65
CA ILE A 210 8.09 13.34 -3.26
C ILE A 210 7.44 12.35 -4.23
N ALA A 211 7.62 12.54 -5.53
CA ALA A 211 7.11 11.62 -6.54
C ALA A 211 7.67 10.22 -6.36
N ASN A 212 8.98 10.08 -6.11
CA ASN A 212 9.60 8.79 -5.82
C ASN A 212 9.06 8.18 -4.52
N ALA A 213 8.69 8.99 -3.53
CA ALA A 213 8.07 8.48 -2.31
C ALA A 213 6.75 7.74 -2.57
N LEU A 214 5.95 8.27 -3.50
CA LEU A 214 4.72 7.63 -3.98
C LEU A 214 5.03 6.41 -4.87
N LEU A 215 5.92 6.58 -5.86
CA LEU A 215 6.25 5.56 -6.86
C LEU A 215 6.98 4.34 -6.30
N ARG A 216 7.60 4.42 -5.11
CA ARG A 216 8.22 3.26 -4.44
C ARG A 216 7.28 2.07 -4.25
N TYR A 217 5.96 2.31 -4.27
CA TYR A 217 4.95 1.29 -4.11
C TYR A 217 4.31 0.82 -5.43
N GLU A 218 4.63 1.47 -6.55
CA GLU A 218 4.28 0.92 -7.86
C GLU A 218 5.10 -0.35 -8.10
N PRO A 219 4.50 -1.41 -8.66
CA PRO A 219 5.28 -2.52 -9.20
C PRO A 219 6.20 -1.91 -10.25
N GLY A 220 7.51 -1.90 -9.97
CA GLY A 220 8.50 -1.33 -10.88
C GLY A 220 8.30 -1.88 -12.30
N PRO A 221 8.62 -1.10 -13.34
CA PRO A 221 8.55 -1.61 -14.70
C PRO A 221 9.35 -2.92 -14.76
N PRO A 222 8.86 -3.96 -15.48
CA PRO A 222 9.68 -5.14 -15.69
C PRO A 222 11.02 -4.65 -16.22
N THR A 223 12.11 -5.02 -15.55
CA THR A 223 13.45 -4.76 -16.06
C THR A 223 13.59 -5.56 -17.35
N TYR A 224 13.24 -4.92 -18.47
CA TYR A 224 13.54 -5.41 -19.79
C TYR A 224 15.05 -5.23 -19.97
N THR A 225 15.83 -6.21 -19.52
CA THR A 225 17.18 -6.35 -20.05
C THR A 225 17.04 -6.58 -21.54
N SER A 226 17.40 -5.58 -22.33
CA SER A 226 17.47 -5.63 -23.78
C SER A 226 18.42 -6.76 -24.21
N GLY A 227 17.85 -7.94 -24.41
CA GLY A 227 18.44 -9.05 -25.16
C GLY A 227 17.87 -9.05 -26.58
N PRO A 228 18.61 -9.54 -27.58
CA PRO A 228 18.33 -9.24 -28.97
C PRO A 228 17.00 -9.84 -29.42
N GLU A 229 16.30 -9.02 -30.18
CA GLU A 229 15.05 -9.25 -30.89
C GLU A 229 14.98 -10.67 -31.50
N ARG A 230 14.01 -11.47 -31.05
CA ARG A 230 13.57 -12.68 -31.76
C ARG A 230 12.08 -12.56 -32.03
N THR A 231 11.77 -12.30 -33.29
CA THR A 231 10.45 -12.46 -33.90
C THR A 231 9.95 -13.90 -33.72
N GLY A 232 8.70 -14.08 -33.28
CA GLY A 232 8.05 -15.38 -33.23
C GLY A 232 6.63 -15.31 -32.64
N GLU A 233 5.69 -15.93 -33.34
CA GLU A 233 4.24 -15.86 -33.20
C GLU A 233 3.62 -16.39 -31.89
N HIS A 234 2.42 -15.84 -31.60
CA HIS A 234 1.25 -16.48 -30.97
C HIS A 234 1.38 -17.00 -29.53
N GLY A 235 0.76 -16.26 -28.60
CA GLY A 235 0.37 -16.77 -27.28
C GLY A 235 -0.42 -15.73 -26.51
N MET A 236 -1.67 -16.03 -26.16
CA MET A 236 -2.57 -15.17 -25.39
C MET A 236 -1.98 -14.78 -24.02
N PRO A 237 -2.30 -13.60 -23.46
CA PRO A 237 -1.80 -13.22 -22.14
C PRO A 237 -2.34 -14.17 -21.08
N VAL A 238 -1.41 -14.81 -20.37
CA VAL A 238 -1.67 -15.52 -19.13
C VAL A 238 -2.05 -14.45 -18.10
N VAL A 239 -3.29 -14.49 -17.64
CA VAL A 239 -3.79 -13.70 -16.52
C VAL A 239 -3.08 -14.17 -15.24
N GLU A 240 -2.28 -13.32 -14.61
CA GLU A 240 -1.68 -13.59 -13.30
C GLU A 240 -2.48 -12.91 -12.18
N GLU A 241 -3.12 -13.73 -11.34
CA GLU A 241 -3.85 -13.35 -10.13
C GLU A 241 -2.92 -13.08 -8.91
N PRO A 242 -3.40 -12.36 -7.87
CA PRO A 242 -2.55 -11.74 -6.85
C PRO A 242 -2.12 -12.69 -5.71
N TRP A 243 -0.80 -12.70 -5.42
CA TRP A 243 -0.22 -12.89 -4.08
C TRP A 243 1.24 -12.40 -4.04
N THR A 244 1.54 -11.35 -3.27
CA THR A 244 2.86 -10.66 -3.22
C THR A 244 4.01 -11.47 -2.58
N GLY A 245 3.91 -12.80 -2.53
CA GLY A 245 4.95 -13.64 -1.90
C GLY A 245 4.80 -15.16 -2.01
N ALA A 246 3.86 -15.71 -2.78
CA ALA A 246 3.72 -17.16 -2.85
C ALA A 246 4.76 -17.75 -3.81
N VAL A 247 5.76 -18.44 -3.28
CA VAL A 247 6.41 -19.50 -4.05
C VAL A 247 5.48 -20.69 -4.01
N SER A 248 4.97 -21.14 -5.16
CA SER A 248 4.26 -22.41 -5.22
C SER A 248 5.28 -23.56 -5.17
N TYR A 249 4.99 -24.54 -4.32
CA TYR A 249 5.76 -25.78 -4.21
C TYR A 249 5.07 -26.87 -5.04
N ARG A 250 5.75 -28.01 -5.26
CA ARG A 250 5.18 -29.12 -6.06
C ARG A 250 3.76 -29.45 -5.57
N ARG A 251 2.86 -29.68 -6.53
CA ARG A 251 1.42 -29.98 -6.32
C ARG A 251 0.58 -28.81 -5.77
N GLY A 252 1.00 -27.55 -5.97
CA GLY A 252 0.17 -26.38 -5.64
C GLY A 252 0.17 -25.98 -4.16
N ARG A 253 1.12 -26.51 -3.37
CA ARG A 253 1.32 -26.15 -1.95
C ARG A 253 1.91 -24.75 -1.83
N ARG A 254 1.55 -24.02 -0.76
CA ARG A 254 1.98 -22.63 -0.50
C ARG A 254 2.95 -22.47 0.67
N ILE A 255 3.19 -23.54 1.42
CA ILE A 255 4.17 -23.62 2.51
C ILE A 255 5.30 -24.57 2.10
N GLY A 256 6.53 -24.27 2.52
CA GLY A 256 7.68 -25.12 2.27
C GLY A 256 7.84 -26.23 3.31
N PRO A 257 8.91 -27.04 3.20
CA PRO A 257 9.19 -28.11 4.15
C PRO A 257 9.36 -27.63 5.60
N LEU A 258 9.99 -26.48 5.84
CA LEU A 258 10.14 -25.90 7.19
C LEU A 258 8.80 -25.44 7.74
N GLY A 259 8.01 -24.70 6.95
CA GLY A 259 6.66 -24.28 7.33
C GLY A 259 5.70 -25.46 7.56
N THR A 260 5.89 -26.58 6.84
CA THR A 260 5.13 -27.82 7.06
C THR A 260 5.56 -28.52 8.35
N ALA A 261 6.87 -28.66 8.59
CA ALA A 261 7.39 -29.31 9.79
C ALA A 261 7.02 -28.55 11.08
N ALA A 262 7.09 -27.21 11.05
CA ALA A 262 6.69 -26.37 12.17
C ALA A 262 5.21 -26.58 12.56
N ARG A 263 4.31 -26.64 11.58
CA ARG A 263 2.87 -26.89 11.81
C ARG A 263 2.59 -28.28 12.36
N VAL A 264 3.31 -29.30 11.89
CA VAL A 264 3.18 -30.66 12.45
C VAL A 264 3.66 -30.70 13.90
N ALA A 265 4.83 -30.11 14.20
CA ALA A 265 5.39 -30.10 15.53
C ALA A 265 4.49 -29.34 16.52
N LEU A 266 4.06 -28.12 16.17
CA LEU A 266 3.16 -27.31 16.99
C LEU A 266 1.77 -27.96 17.12
N GLY A 267 1.27 -28.56 16.03
CA GLY A 267 -0.03 -29.23 16.00
C GLY A 267 -0.10 -30.44 16.94
N VAL A 268 0.87 -31.36 16.80
CA VAL A 268 0.98 -32.54 17.68
C VAL A 268 1.28 -32.11 19.12
N GLY A 269 2.18 -31.16 19.32
CA GLY A 269 2.53 -30.63 20.64
C GLY A 269 1.32 -30.03 21.36
N GLY A 270 0.51 -29.24 20.67
CA GLY A 270 -0.73 -28.66 21.21
C GLY A 270 -1.74 -29.73 21.63
N ILE A 271 -1.95 -30.77 20.82
CA ILE A 271 -2.87 -31.87 21.17
C ILE A 271 -2.35 -32.67 22.36
N MET A 272 -1.06 -33.01 22.38
CA MET A 272 -0.45 -33.73 23.50
C MET A 272 -0.51 -32.92 24.80
N TRP A 273 -0.27 -31.61 24.73
CA TRP A 273 -0.40 -30.73 25.88
C TRP A 273 -1.86 -30.64 26.35
N ALA A 274 -2.83 -30.54 25.43
CA ALA A 274 -4.25 -30.53 25.79
C ALA A 274 -4.64 -31.79 26.59
N LEU A 275 -4.15 -32.96 26.17
CA LEU A 275 -4.41 -34.24 26.85
C LEU A 275 -3.68 -34.39 28.19
N ALA A 276 -2.53 -33.73 28.35
CA ALA A 276 -1.73 -33.74 29.57
C ALA A 276 -2.14 -32.65 30.59
N THR A 277 -2.98 -31.68 30.20
CA THR A 277 -3.39 -30.57 31.06
C THR A 277 -4.44 -31.04 32.07
N PRO A 278 -4.20 -30.89 33.40
CA PRO A 278 -5.21 -31.18 34.41
C PRO A 278 -6.46 -30.33 34.18
N HIS A 279 -7.65 -30.92 34.25
CA HIS A 279 -8.92 -30.26 33.88
C HIS A 279 -9.44 -29.26 34.93
N GLU A 280 -8.55 -28.68 35.74
CA GLU A 280 -8.90 -27.72 36.79
C GLU A 280 -8.65 -26.28 36.29
N HIS A 281 -9.68 -25.43 36.38
CA HIS A 281 -9.66 -24.08 35.80
C HIS A 281 -9.34 -23.02 36.87
N PRO A 282 -8.36 -22.13 36.65
CA PRO A 282 -7.96 -21.16 37.67
C PRO A 282 -8.84 -19.90 37.79
N PHE A 283 -9.72 -19.59 36.82
CA PHE A 283 -10.42 -18.28 36.78
C PHE A 283 -11.93 -18.30 36.50
N LEU A 284 -12.50 -19.33 35.85
CA LEU A 284 -13.95 -19.41 35.57
C LEU A 284 -14.42 -20.87 35.42
N ASP A 285 -15.27 -21.34 36.36
CA ASP A 285 -15.95 -22.64 36.27
C ASP A 285 -17.14 -22.56 35.29
N LEU A 286 -16.84 -22.64 33.99
CA LEU A 286 -17.86 -22.88 32.97
C LEU A 286 -18.46 -24.29 33.14
N PRO A 287 -19.78 -24.50 32.98
CA PRO A 287 -20.39 -25.82 33.12
C PRO A 287 -19.72 -26.85 32.20
N GLY A 288 -19.20 -27.95 32.78
CA GLY A 288 -18.56 -29.03 32.02
C GLY A 288 -17.09 -28.80 31.65
N SER A 289 -16.48 -27.71 32.10
CA SER A 289 -15.07 -27.36 31.84
C SER A 289 -14.07 -28.44 32.33
N GLY A 290 -14.42 -29.15 33.42
CA GLY A 290 -13.65 -30.28 33.96
C GLY A 290 -13.79 -31.61 33.20
N VAL A 291 -14.62 -31.65 32.15
CA VAL A 291 -14.99 -32.89 31.45
C VAL A 291 -14.30 -32.95 30.08
N LEU A 292 -13.47 -33.98 29.87
CA LEU A 292 -12.65 -34.11 28.67
C LEU A 292 -13.46 -34.12 27.36
N TRP A 293 -14.56 -34.88 27.30
CA TRP A 293 -15.37 -34.97 26.07
C TRP A 293 -16.02 -33.64 25.70
N TRP A 294 -16.36 -32.81 26.68
CA TRP A 294 -16.91 -31.47 26.44
C TRP A 294 -15.87 -30.55 25.79
N ASN A 295 -14.63 -30.58 26.27
CA ASN A 295 -13.52 -29.81 25.68
C ASN A 295 -13.19 -30.28 24.25
N ILE A 296 -13.32 -31.58 23.96
CA ILE A 296 -13.17 -32.12 22.61
C ILE A 296 -14.25 -31.55 21.67
N VAL A 297 -15.52 -31.57 22.10
CA VAL A 297 -16.63 -31.00 21.31
C VAL A 297 -16.43 -29.49 21.11
N LEU A 298 -16.04 -28.77 22.16
CA LEU A 298 -15.77 -27.35 22.09
C LEU A 298 -14.65 -27.01 21.10
N GLY A 299 -13.49 -27.69 21.23
CA GLY A 299 -12.29 -27.41 20.44
C GLY A 299 -12.37 -27.87 18.98
N LEU A 300 -12.95 -29.04 18.72
CA LEU A 300 -12.94 -29.64 17.38
C LEU A 300 -14.22 -29.37 16.58
N VAL A 301 -15.32 -29.05 17.23
CA VAL A 301 -16.63 -28.88 16.57
C VAL A 301 -17.16 -27.46 16.73
N LEU A 302 -17.36 -27.00 17.97
CA LEU A 302 -18.03 -25.72 18.21
C LEU A 302 -17.18 -24.52 17.76
N LEU A 303 -15.90 -24.47 18.11
CA LEU A 303 -15.02 -23.36 17.72
C LEU A 303 -14.80 -23.27 16.20
N PRO A 304 -14.37 -24.35 15.49
CA PRO A 304 -14.24 -24.30 14.04
C PRO A 304 -15.59 -24.09 13.34
N GLY A 305 -16.66 -24.67 13.88
CA GLY A 305 -18.02 -24.51 13.38
C GLY A 305 -18.52 -23.06 13.49
N ALA A 306 -18.33 -22.42 14.63
CA ALA A 306 -18.68 -21.02 14.86
C ALA A 306 -17.90 -20.09 13.92
N LEU A 307 -16.59 -20.32 13.76
CA LEU A 307 -15.77 -19.53 12.83
C LEU A 307 -16.19 -19.75 11.37
N THR A 308 -16.57 -20.98 11.02
CA THR A 308 -17.10 -21.31 9.69
C THR A 308 -18.45 -20.63 9.44
N VAL A 309 -19.34 -20.63 10.43
CA VAL A 309 -20.64 -19.94 10.36
C VAL A 309 -20.42 -18.43 10.27
N ALA A 310 -19.54 -17.85 11.09
CA ALA A 310 -19.20 -16.44 11.05
C ALA A 310 -18.67 -16.03 9.66
N LEU A 311 -17.75 -16.81 9.08
CA LEU A 311 -17.24 -16.56 7.73
C LEU A 311 -18.30 -16.74 6.65
N ARG A 312 -19.24 -17.67 6.83
CA ARG A 312 -20.37 -17.87 5.92
C ARG A 312 -21.39 -16.74 6.00
N LEU A 313 -21.64 -16.22 7.19
CA LEU A 313 -22.56 -15.10 7.44
C LEU A 313 -22.04 -13.79 6.86
N ARG A 314 -20.73 -13.66 6.62
CA ARG A 314 -20.18 -12.56 5.80
C ARG A 314 -20.76 -12.55 4.36
N GLY A 315 -21.38 -13.64 3.91
CA GLY A 315 -21.97 -13.73 2.57
C GLY A 315 -21.00 -14.30 1.55
N ARG A 316 -21.53 -14.92 0.49
CA ARG A 316 -20.73 -15.55 -0.58
C ARG A 316 -19.92 -14.52 -1.40
N SER A 317 -20.42 -13.31 -1.48
CA SER A 317 -19.80 -12.16 -2.13
C SER A 317 -18.87 -11.36 -1.21
N ALA A 318 -18.75 -11.71 0.08
CA ALA A 318 -17.80 -11.00 0.93
C ALA A 318 -16.36 -11.26 0.46
N PRO A 319 -15.52 -10.22 0.47
CA PRO A 319 -14.12 -10.35 0.12
C PRO A 319 -13.42 -11.31 1.09
N ALA A 320 -12.38 -11.96 0.58
CA ALA A 320 -11.52 -12.81 1.39
C ALA A 320 -11.04 -12.01 2.61
N LEU A 321 -11.14 -12.59 3.81
CA LEU A 321 -10.68 -11.95 5.04
C LEU A 321 -9.16 -11.79 4.94
N ALA A 322 -8.68 -10.61 4.56
CA ALA A 322 -7.26 -10.27 4.45
C ALA A 322 -6.96 -9.20 5.49
N ALA A 323 -6.29 -9.57 6.58
CA ALA A 323 -6.07 -8.66 7.70
C ALA A 323 -4.59 -8.52 8.04
N GLY A 324 -4.16 -7.26 8.24
CA GLY A 324 -2.77 -6.89 8.45
C GLY A 324 -2.22 -7.20 9.86
N PRO A 325 -1.00 -6.73 10.17
CA PRO A 325 -0.31 -7.04 11.43
C PRO A 325 -1.08 -6.63 12.69
N GLY A 326 -1.87 -5.55 12.64
CA GLY A 326 -2.71 -5.11 13.76
C GLY A 326 -3.81 -6.11 14.10
N THR A 327 -4.53 -6.62 13.10
CA THR A 327 -5.54 -7.67 13.31
C THR A 327 -4.90 -8.98 13.76
N ALA A 328 -3.68 -9.29 13.29
CA ALA A 328 -2.93 -10.43 13.76
C ALA A 328 -2.59 -10.33 15.26
N LEU A 329 -2.19 -9.15 15.73
CA LEU A 329 -1.94 -8.90 17.14
C LEU A 329 -3.24 -9.09 17.95
N ILE A 330 -4.37 -8.56 17.47
CA ILE A 330 -5.67 -8.72 18.13
C ILE A 330 -6.08 -10.20 18.20
N VAL A 331 -5.98 -10.94 17.10
CA VAL A 331 -6.30 -12.39 17.07
C VAL A 331 -5.36 -13.18 17.97
N THR A 332 -4.08 -12.82 18.00
CA THR A 332 -3.07 -13.47 18.87
C THR A 332 -3.38 -13.19 20.34
N VAL A 333 -3.61 -11.93 20.71
CA VAL A 333 -3.97 -11.53 22.08
C VAL A 333 -5.28 -12.19 22.49
N ALA A 334 -6.31 -12.17 21.63
CA ALA A 334 -7.58 -12.85 21.90
C ALA A 334 -7.37 -14.35 22.09
N THR A 335 -6.54 -15.00 21.27
CA THR A 335 -6.17 -16.41 21.44
C THR A 335 -5.47 -16.67 22.77
N VAL A 336 -4.51 -15.82 23.14
CA VAL A 336 -3.77 -15.90 24.42
C VAL A 336 -4.67 -15.63 25.62
N VAL A 337 -5.69 -14.78 25.49
CA VAL A 337 -6.67 -14.55 26.57
C VAL A 337 -7.61 -15.76 26.67
N VAL A 338 -8.16 -16.23 25.55
CA VAL A 338 -9.14 -17.32 25.54
C VAL A 338 -8.50 -18.65 25.97
N ILE A 339 -7.23 -18.90 25.65
CA ILE A 339 -6.52 -20.10 26.14
C ILE A 339 -6.35 -20.10 27.67
N GLN A 340 -6.35 -18.94 28.36
CA GLN A 340 -6.37 -18.92 29.84
C GLN A 340 -7.74 -19.31 30.41
N ILE A 341 -8.80 -19.22 29.60
CA ILE A 341 -10.18 -19.49 30.02
C ILE A 341 -10.58 -20.94 29.67
N ILE A 342 -10.23 -21.40 28.48
CA ILE A 342 -10.56 -22.74 27.95
C ILE A 342 -9.32 -23.41 27.32
N PRO A 343 -8.27 -23.72 28.12
CA PRO A 343 -6.98 -24.17 27.62
C PRO A 343 -7.06 -25.43 26.77
N VAL A 344 -7.74 -26.47 27.25
CA VAL A 344 -7.85 -27.76 26.56
C VAL A 344 -8.57 -27.60 25.21
N GLY A 345 -9.71 -26.93 25.19
CA GLY A 345 -10.48 -26.68 23.96
C GLY A 345 -9.70 -25.89 22.91
N MET A 346 -8.99 -24.83 23.34
CA MET A 346 -8.19 -23.99 22.44
C MET A 346 -6.95 -24.71 21.90
N LEU A 347 -6.25 -25.47 22.74
CA LEU A 347 -5.10 -26.28 22.32
C LEU A 347 -5.50 -27.37 21.31
N LEU A 348 -6.67 -28.00 21.50
CA LEU A 348 -7.23 -28.95 20.53
C LEU A 348 -7.60 -28.26 19.21
N ALA A 349 -8.23 -27.09 19.26
CA ALA A 349 -8.62 -26.33 18.07
C ALA A 349 -7.40 -25.86 17.25
N LEU A 350 -6.42 -25.24 17.91
CA LEU A 350 -5.15 -24.82 17.30
C LEU A 350 -4.37 -26.02 16.76
N GLY A 351 -4.30 -27.10 17.55
CA GLY A 351 -3.58 -28.31 17.17
C GLY A 351 -4.16 -28.96 15.91
N ALA A 352 -5.47 -29.14 15.86
CA ALA A 352 -6.16 -29.74 14.72
C ALA A 352 -6.06 -28.87 13.46
N THR A 353 -6.25 -27.56 13.59
CA THR A 353 -6.17 -26.63 12.45
C THR A 353 -4.75 -26.52 11.87
N MET A 354 -3.72 -26.58 12.72
CA MET A 354 -2.32 -26.67 12.30
C MET A 354 -2.03 -27.94 11.49
N LEU A 355 -2.54 -29.10 11.93
CA LEU A 355 -2.38 -30.35 11.18
C LEU A 355 -3.10 -30.30 9.83
N VAL A 356 -4.31 -29.74 9.79
CA VAL A 356 -5.05 -29.54 8.53
C VAL A 356 -4.28 -28.64 7.57
N SER A 357 -3.75 -27.51 8.04
CA SER A 357 -2.95 -26.60 7.20
C SER A 357 -1.65 -27.25 6.71
N ALA A 358 -1.00 -28.08 7.51
CA ALA A 358 0.19 -28.84 7.12
C ALA A 358 -0.09 -29.84 5.98
N VAL A 359 -1.19 -30.60 6.11
CA VAL A 359 -1.62 -31.58 5.10
C VAL A 359 -1.98 -30.88 3.78
N ARG A 360 -2.79 -29.82 3.85
CA ARG A 360 -3.28 -29.09 2.66
C ARG A 360 -2.22 -28.21 2.02
N GLY A 361 -1.23 -27.78 2.80
CA GLY A 361 -0.20 -26.86 2.34
C GLY A 361 -0.69 -25.41 2.22
N ASP A 362 -1.66 -25.03 3.06
CA ASP A 362 -2.24 -23.69 3.10
C ASP A 362 -1.38 -22.76 3.96
N ALA A 363 -1.08 -21.56 3.45
CA ALA A 363 -0.30 -20.53 4.14
C ALA A 363 -1.20 -19.46 4.78
N GLY A 364 -0.67 -18.73 5.76
CA GLY A 364 -1.44 -17.79 6.59
C GLY A 364 -1.94 -18.43 7.88
N CYS A 365 -2.99 -17.87 8.48
CA CYS A 365 -3.47 -18.31 9.77
C CYS A 365 -4.14 -19.69 9.78
N GLU A 366 -3.71 -20.51 10.72
CA GLU A 366 -4.23 -21.82 11.07
C GLU A 366 -5.72 -21.80 11.41
N TRP A 367 -6.22 -20.77 12.10
CA TRP A 367 -7.63 -20.65 12.48
C TRP A 367 -8.56 -20.76 11.28
N LEU A 368 -8.12 -20.30 10.10
CA LEU A 368 -8.92 -20.32 8.89
C LEU A 368 -8.81 -21.63 8.09
N ALA A 369 -7.95 -22.57 8.49
CA ALA A 369 -7.71 -23.79 7.72
C ALA A 369 -8.99 -24.62 7.50
N ILE A 370 -9.77 -24.84 8.58
CA ILE A 370 -11.03 -25.61 8.51
C ILE A 370 -12.13 -24.79 7.80
N PRO A 371 -12.40 -23.52 8.18
CA PRO A 371 -13.39 -22.72 7.46
C PRO A 371 -13.12 -22.56 5.96
N ASN A 372 -11.88 -22.31 5.57
CA ASN A 372 -11.48 -22.21 4.16
C ASN A 372 -11.70 -23.52 3.42
N TRP A 373 -11.37 -24.64 4.06
CA TRP A 373 -11.60 -25.95 3.48
C TRP A 373 -13.09 -26.23 3.28
N VAL A 374 -13.92 -25.97 4.29
CA VAL A 374 -15.36 -26.24 4.26
C VAL A 374 -16.09 -25.31 3.28
N LEU A 375 -15.75 -24.01 3.28
CA LEU A 375 -16.41 -23.02 2.43
C LEU A 375 -15.79 -22.89 1.03
N ARG A 376 -14.70 -23.62 0.76
CA ARG A 376 -13.87 -23.47 -0.45
C ARG A 376 -13.43 -22.02 -0.69
N ARG A 377 -13.12 -21.30 0.39
CA ARG A 377 -12.63 -19.91 0.37
C ARG A 377 -11.12 -19.88 0.59
N ARG A 378 -10.51 -18.72 0.32
CA ARG A 378 -9.08 -18.47 0.51
C ARG A 378 -8.88 -17.23 1.38
N ASP A 379 -9.60 -17.19 2.51
CA ASP A 379 -9.46 -16.17 3.54
C ASP A 379 -8.06 -16.27 4.18
N ARG A 380 -7.39 -15.14 4.42
CA ARG A 380 -5.98 -15.05 4.81
C ARG A 380 -5.76 -14.04 5.94
N LEU A 381 -5.72 -14.55 7.18
CA LEU A 381 -5.24 -13.80 8.34
C LEU A 381 -3.72 -13.94 8.47
N PHE A 382 -3.03 -12.86 8.82
CA PHE A 382 -1.64 -12.94 9.26
C PHE A 382 -1.61 -13.56 10.67
N CYS A 383 -0.80 -14.59 10.89
CA CYS A 383 -0.64 -15.24 12.20
C CYS A 383 0.82 -15.32 12.62
N LEU A 384 1.09 -14.79 13.82
CA LEU A 384 2.38 -14.81 14.50
C LEU A 384 2.51 -16.16 15.21
N PRO A 385 3.58 -16.96 15.02
CA PRO A 385 4.85 -16.66 14.32
C PRO A 385 5.03 -17.30 12.93
N LEU A 386 4.06 -18.10 12.45
CA LEU A 386 4.27 -18.95 11.27
C LEU A 386 4.21 -18.21 9.93
N THR A 387 3.48 -17.09 9.85
CA THR A 387 3.41 -16.29 8.62
C THR A 387 4.78 -15.66 8.27
N PRO A 388 5.52 -15.05 9.22
CA PRO A 388 6.91 -14.66 9.01
C PRO A 388 7.83 -15.82 8.57
N LEU A 389 7.65 -17.02 9.14
CA LEU A 389 8.45 -18.20 8.79
C LEU A 389 8.22 -18.64 7.34
N ASP A 390 6.96 -18.71 6.92
CA ASP A 390 6.60 -19.07 5.53
C ASP A 390 7.16 -18.03 4.53
N GLN A 391 7.11 -16.75 4.89
CA GLN A 391 7.69 -15.67 4.07
C GLN A 391 9.22 -15.71 4.03
N PHE A 392 9.86 -16.08 5.13
CA PHE A 392 11.31 -16.26 5.18
C PHE A 392 11.74 -17.44 4.29
N GLU A 393 11.06 -18.58 4.40
CA GLU A 393 11.33 -19.78 3.59
C GLU A 393 11.12 -19.50 2.09
N ALA A 394 10.05 -18.77 1.74
CA ALA A 394 9.79 -18.32 0.38
C ALA A 394 10.90 -17.38 -0.15
N ARG A 395 11.37 -16.43 0.66
CA ARG A 395 12.48 -15.52 0.31
C ARG A 395 13.80 -16.26 0.11
N HIS A 396 14.13 -17.20 0.99
CA HIS A 396 15.35 -18.00 0.89
C HIS A 396 15.37 -18.86 -0.37
N ARG A 397 14.24 -19.48 -0.72
CA ARG A 397 14.11 -20.28 -1.95
C ARG A 397 14.23 -19.43 -3.22
N ARG A 398 13.65 -18.22 -3.24
CA ARG A 398 13.80 -17.27 -4.36
C ARG A 398 15.27 -16.89 -4.60
N ARG A 399 16.01 -16.60 -3.53
CA ARG A 399 17.45 -16.28 -3.61
C ARG A 399 18.29 -17.44 -4.14
N HIS A 400 17.98 -18.68 -3.74
CA HIS A 400 18.67 -19.87 -4.28
C HIS A 400 18.40 -20.11 -5.77
N LEU A 401 17.17 -19.84 -6.24
CA LEU A 401 16.84 -19.96 -7.66
C LEU A 401 17.57 -18.89 -8.49
N GLN A 402 17.56 -17.62 -8.04
CA GLN A 402 18.27 -16.51 -8.70
C GLN A 402 19.80 -16.63 -8.66
N GLY A 403 20.34 -17.27 -7.62
CA GLY A 403 21.77 -17.57 -7.50
C GLY A 403 22.24 -18.75 -8.35
N GLY A 404 21.33 -19.63 -8.78
CA GLY A 404 21.63 -20.77 -9.65
C GLY A 404 21.82 -20.40 -11.14
N GLU A 405 21.23 -19.29 -11.58
CA GLU A 405 21.32 -18.79 -12.96
C GLU A 405 22.59 -17.98 -13.27
N ARG A 406 23.43 -17.68 -12.26
CA ARG A 406 24.75 -17.05 -12.43
C ARG A 406 25.89 -18.06 -12.30
N ARG A 407 25.87 -19.12 -13.10
CA ARG A 407 27.07 -19.95 -13.31
C ARG A 407 27.61 -19.64 -14.70
N PRO A 408 28.75 -18.93 -14.84
CA PRO A 408 29.39 -18.81 -16.14
C PRO A 408 29.88 -20.20 -16.51
N THR A 409 29.41 -20.73 -17.64
CA THR A 409 30.13 -21.77 -18.38
C THR A 409 31.43 -21.14 -18.86
N GLN A 410 32.47 -21.25 -18.02
CA GLN A 410 33.84 -21.17 -18.47
C GLN A 410 34.18 -22.45 -19.23
N GLU A 411 34.63 -22.22 -20.46
CA GLU A 411 35.55 -23.00 -21.28
C GLU A 411 36.01 -24.36 -20.73
N THR A 412 35.75 -25.41 -21.51
CA THR A 412 36.74 -26.47 -21.71
C THR A 412 36.77 -26.87 -23.18
N SER A 413 38.01 -26.83 -23.72
CA SER A 413 38.53 -27.29 -25.01
C SER A 413 38.44 -26.38 -26.22
#